data_AF-A0A137SIR6-F1
#
_entry.id   AF-A0A137SIR6-F1
#
_cell.length_a   1.000
_cell.length_b   1.000
_cell.length_c   1.000
_cell.angle_alpha   90.00
_cell.angle_beta   90.00
_cell.angle_gamma   90.00
#
_symmetry.space_group_name_H-M   'P 1'
#
loop_
_entity.id
_entity.type
_entity.pdbx_description
1 polymer ?
#
loop_
_entity_poly.entity_id
_entity_poly.type
_entity_poly.pdbx_seq_one_letter_code
_entity_poly.pdbx_strand_id
1 'polypeptide(L)'
;MHSLFEEQLVAEQMAAHRFIDSRINMDAEARSFFPESEIFEMGSGSYLQRLQQLKVELGVPVIASLNGVSPGGWTQHATELEQAGAEAAGARGLVLFNRFYQPDIDLEQLALSREVVLSTSAELPLRLHAMARLYNRTGMDMAASGGVHTGDDAAKAILSGATVVQLVSTVLQHGPAAFERLGGELTTRLASIGYQSLQEARGALSLDNVPDAGTWERLNYARLLHGWQSSR
;
A
#
# COMPACT_ATOMS: atom_id res chain seq x y z
N MET A 1 15.13 2.62 7.09
CA MET A 1 14.22 1.47 7.30
C MET A 1 13.80 0.96 5.93
N HIS A 2 13.74 -0.36 5.74
CA HIS A 2 13.25 -0.98 4.51
C HIS A 2 11.73 -1.20 4.61
N SER A 3 11.01 -1.14 3.49
CA SER A 3 9.57 -1.40 3.46
C SER A 3 9.26 -2.82 3.94
N LEU A 4 8.13 -2.99 4.65
CA LEU A 4 7.60 -4.31 4.95
C LEU A 4 6.87 -4.83 3.70
N PHE A 5 7.32 -5.96 3.15
CA PHE A 5 6.72 -6.56 1.95
C PHE A 5 5.66 -7.60 2.33
N GLU A 6 4.47 -7.50 1.75
CA GLU A 6 3.40 -8.48 1.93
C GLU A 6 3.87 -9.91 1.63
N GLU A 7 4.74 -10.09 0.64
CA GLU A 7 5.32 -11.40 0.33
C GLU A 7 6.20 -11.96 1.44
N GLN A 8 6.83 -11.11 2.27
CA GLN A 8 7.57 -11.56 3.45
C GLN A 8 6.61 -12.05 4.52
N LEU A 9 5.52 -11.32 4.76
CA LEU A 9 4.48 -11.72 5.71
C LEU A 9 3.81 -13.02 5.26
N VAL A 10 3.47 -13.15 3.97
CA VAL A 10 2.90 -14.36 3.38
C VAL A 10 3.90 -15.52 3.42
N ALA A 11 5.18 -15.29 3.11
CA ALA A 11 6.21 -16.33 3.17
C ALA A 11 6.46 -16.82 4.60
N GLU A 12 6.49 -15.92 5.58
CA GLU A 12 6.58 -16.25 7.01
C GLU A 12 5.35 -17.04 7.48
N GLN A 13 4.15 -16.62 7.07
CA GLN A 13 2.90 -17.31 7.41
C GLN A 13 2.82 -18.70 6.75
N MET A 14 3.29 -18.84 5.50
CA MET A 14 3.42 -20.12 4.80
C MET A 14 4.53 -21.01 5.37
N ALA A 15 5.63 -20.42 5.88
CA ALA A 15 6.68 -21.17 6.57
C ALA A 15 6.18 -21.70 7.92
N ALA A 16 5.43 -20.89 8.67
CA ALA A 16 4.79 -21.30 9.91
C ALA A 16 3.72 -22.38 9.68
N HIS A 17 2.89 -22.24 8.63
CA HIS A 17 1.90 -23.25 8.28
C HIS A 17 2.55 -24.58 7.89
N ARG A 18 3.62 -24.55 7.08
CA ARG A 18 4.41 -25.74 6.74
C ARG A 18 5.07 -26.36 7.97
N PHE A 19 5.52 -25.55 8.93
CA PHE A 19 6.10 -26.02 10.19
C PHE A 19 5.04 -26.68 11.09
N ILE A 20 3.82 -26.15 11.15
CA ILE A 20 2.69 -26.73 11.89
C ILE A 20 2.22 -28.02 11.21
N ASP A 21 2.03 -28.03 9.89
CA ASP A 21 1.59 -29.21 9.12
C ASP A 21 2.63 -30.33 9.15
N SER A 22 3.93 -30.01 9.09
CA SER A 22 4.99 -31.02 9.28
C SER A 22 4.97 -31.69 10.66
N ARG A 23 4.32 -31.06 11.64
CA ARG A 23 4.19 -31.56 13.02
C ARG A 23 2.86 -32.25 13.30
N ILE A 24 1.82 -32.01 12.50
CA ILE A 24 0.54 -32.75 12.60
C ILE A 24 0.70 -34.19 12.05
N ASN A 25 1.67 -34.43 11.17
CA ASN A 25 1.96 -35.74 10.59
C ASN A 25 3.15 -36.51 11.23
N MET A 26 3.60 -36.14 12.44
CA MET A 26 4.65 -36.88 13.14
C MET A 26 4.21 -37.23 14.57
N ASP A 27 3.67 -38.44 14.70
CA ASP A 27 3.60 -39.33 15.86
C ASP A 27 3.23 -38.80 17.27
N ALA A 28 2.26 -39.48 17.90
CA ALA A 28 1.70 -39.16 19.21
C ALA A 28 2.65 -39.27 20.43
N GLU A 29 3.91 -39.67 20.24
CA GLU A 29 4.87 -39.94 21.33
C GLU A 29 5.99 -38.88 21.49
N ALA A 30 6.12 -37.90 20.59
CA ALA A 30 7.20 -36.90 20.64
C ALA A 30 6.93 -35.73 21.62
N ARG A 31 6.51 -36.03 22.87
CA ARG A 31 6.17 -35.01 23.88
C ARG A 31 7.34 -34.54 24.77
N SER A 32 8.54 -35.10 24.66
CA SER A 32 9.60 -34.89 25.66
C SER A 32 10.93 -34.33 25.14
N PHE A 33 10.96 -33.77 23.93
CA PHE A 33 12.20 -33.23 23.36
C PHE A 33 12.07 -31.75 23.00
N PHE A 34 11.85 -30.89 24.00
CA PHE A 34 11.86 -29.44 23.80
C PHE A 34 12.93 -28.78 24.69
N PRO A 35 13.99 -28.18 24.12
CA PRO A 35 14.54 -26.96 24.71
C PRO A 35 13.48 -25.85 24.61
N GLU A 36 13.44 -24.95 25.58
CA GLU A 36 12.54 -23.80 25.61
C GLU A 36 12.62 -23.04 24.28
N SER A 37 11.46 -22.83 23.66
CA SER A 37 11.35 -22.24 22.33
C SER A 37 11.77 -20.77 22.36
N GLU A 38 12.76 -20.40 21.55
CA GLU A 38 12.78 -19.06 20.96
C GLU A 38 11.53 -18.94 20.10
N ILE A 39 10.53 -18.26 20.64
CA ILE A 39 9.32 -17.86 19.94
C ILE A 39 9.79 -17.05 18.73
N PHE A 40 9.77 -17.65 17.53
CA PHE A 40 9.81 -16.88 16.30
C PHE A 40 8.62 -15.92 16.35
N GLU A 41 8.88 -14.62 16.55
CA GLU A 41 7.83 -13.60 16.54
C GLU A 41 7.17 -13.58 15.15
N MET A 42 6.01 -14.24 15.07
CA MET A 42 5.17 -14.22 13.87
C MET A 42 4.42 -12.88 13.78
N GLY A 43 4.40 -12.29 12.58
CA GLY A 43 3.61 -11.09 12.26
C GLY A 43 4.37 -9.77 12.38
N SER A 44 3.64 -8.65 12.35
CA SER A 44 4.18 -7.28 12.36
C SER A 44 4.91 -6.88 13.66
N GLY A 45 5.03 -7.77 14.65
CA GLY A 45 5.57 -7.50 15.99
C GLY A 45 7.00 -6.96 16.01
N SER A 46 7.92 -7.60 15.27
CA SER A 46 9.31 -7.15 15.18
C SER A 46 9.45 -5.79 14.46
N TYR A 47 8.57 -5.52 13.49
CA TYR A 47 8.48 -4.23 12.80
C TYR A 47 7.95 -3.13 13.72
N LEU A 48 6.97 -3.44 14.57
CA LEU A 48 6.40 -2.50 15.53
C LEU A 48 7.34 -2.18 16.68
N GLN A 49 8.09 -3.15 17.21
CA GLN A 49 9.16 -2.90 18.18
C GLN A 49 10.21 -1.95 17.60
N ARG A 50 10.59 -2.16 16.32
CA ARG A 50 11.54 -1.28 15.63
C ARG A 50 10.97 0.12 15.40
N LEU A 51 9.68 0.26 15.10
CA LEU A 51 9.01 1.56 15.04
C LEU A 51 9.02 2.27 16.40
N GLN A 52 8.71 1.55 17.49
CA GLN A 52 8.75 2.09 18.85
C GLN A 52 10.14 2.60 19.23
N GLN A 53 11.17 1.81 18.92
CA GLN A 53 12.55 2.21 19.20
C GLN A 53 12.94 3.49 18.42
N LEU A 54 12.60 3.55 17.13
CA LEU A 54 12.87 4.73 16.30
C LEU A 54 12.09 5.96 16.76
N LYS A 55 10.87 5.82 17.28
CA LYS A 55 10.11 6.93 17.87
C LYS A 55 10.82 7.53 19.09
N VAL A 56 11.45 6.69 19.91
CA VAL A 56 12.17 7.13 21.11
C VAL A 56 13.49 7.80 20.74
N GLU A 57 14.18 7.29 19.71
CA GLU A 57 15.51 7.76 19.30
C GLU A 57 15.46 8.96 18.34
N LEU A 58 14.38 9.14 17.57
CA LEU A 58 14.28 10.17 16.54
C LEU A 58 13.30 11.29 16.93
N GLY A 59 13.77 12.54 16.81
CA GLY A 59 12.93 13.74 16.99
C GLY A 59 12.06 14.11 15.77
N VAL A 60 12.04 13.29 14.72
CA VAL A 60 11.29 13.52 13.48
C VAL A 60 10.19 12.46 13.29
N PRO A 61 9.04 12.81 12.67
CA PRO A 61 7.97 11.84 12.44
C PRO A 61 8.43 10.67 11.57
N VAL A 62 8.08 9.45 11.99
CA VAL A 62 8.40 8.22 11.25
C VAL A 62 7.21 7.84 10.36
N ILE A 63 7.47 7.53 9.09
CA ILE A 63 6.47 7.03 8.14
C ILE A 63 6.67 5.51 8.01
N ALA A 64 5.63 4.74 8.28
CA ALA A 64 5.61 3.30 8.02
C ALA A 64 5.37 3.07 6.52
N SER A 65 6.34 2.48 5.83
CA SER A 65 6.18 2.12 4.41
C SER A 65 5.70 0.68 4.31
N LEU A 66 4.43 0.51 3.92
CA LEU A 66 3.82 -0.78 3.69
C LEU A 66 3.80 -1.08 2.20
N ASN A 67 4.28 -2.25 1.84
CA ASN A 67 4.09 -2.77 0.51
C ASN A 67 2.97 -3.81 0.53
N GLY A 68 1.82 -3.43 -0.01
CA GLY A 68 0.74 -4.35 -0.35
C GLY A 68 0.76 -4.58 -1.85
N VAL A 69 0.80 -5.85 -2.27
CA VAL A 69 0.81 -6.30 -3.66
C VAL A 69 -0.46 -7.02 -4.06
N SER A 70 -1.31 -7.48 -3.12
CA SER A 70 -2.51 -8.27 -3.44
C SER A 70 -3.83 -7.58 -3.05
N PRO A 71 -4.90 -7.68 -3.88
CA PRO A 71 -6.25 -7.29 -3.47
C PRO A 71 -6.76 -8.16 -2.31
N GLY A 72 -6.77 -7.61 -1.09
CA GLY A 72 -7.30 -8.24 0.12
C GLY A 72 -6.26 -8.50 1.21
N GLY A 73 -5.02 -8.86 0.85
CA GLY A 73 -3.94 -9.03 1.85
C GLY A 73 -3.48 -7.68 2.42
N TRP A 74 -3.45 -6.62 1.60
CA TRP A 74 -3.11 -5.29 2.10
C TRP A 74 -4.12 -4.75 3.14
N THR A 75 -5.42 -5.03 2.98
CA THR A 75 -6.45 -4.61 3.96
C THR A 75 -6.23 -5.27 5.30
N GLN A 76 -5.88 -6.57 5.29
CA GLN A 76 -5.59 -7.31 6.50
C GLN A 76 -4.33 -6.75 7.18
N HIS A 77 -3.24 -6.51 6.43
CA HIS A 77 -2.02 -5.98 7.02
C HIS A 77 -2.14 -4.52 7.49
N ALA A 78 -2.92 -3.68 6.80
CA ALA A 78 -3.21 -2.33 7.26
C ALA A 78 -4.02 -2.34 8.56
N THR A 79 -5.04 -3.19 8.66
CA THR A 79 -5.82 -3.39 9.89
C THR A 79 -5.00 -4.05 10.99
N GLU A 80 -4.12 -5.00 10.68
CA GLU A 80 -3.21 -5.62 11.66
C GLU A 80 -2.19 -4.61 12.19
N LEU A 81 -1.65 -3.71 11.35
CA LEU A 81 -0.76 -2.64 11.81
C LEU A 81 -1.51 -1.60 12.63
N GLU A 82 -2.73 -1.25 12.24
CA GLU A 82 -3.61 -0.39 13.04
C GLU A 82 -3.91 -1.02 14.42
N GLN A 83 -4.36 -2.27 14.45
CA GLN A 83 -4.71 -3.03 15.65
C GLN A 83 -3.50 -3.35 16.54
N ALA A 84 -2.36 -3.67 15.93
CA ALA A 84 -1.10 -3.89 16.64
C ALA A 84 -0.42 -2.58 17.05
N GLY A 85 -1.04 -1.44 16.73
CA GLY A 85 -0.70 -0.13 17.28
C GLY A 85 0.47 0.53 16.58
N ALA A 86 0.57 0.50 15.24
CA ALA A 86 1.58 1.24 14.48
C ALA A 86 1.58 2.74 14.81
N GLU A 87 0.40 3.32 14.99
CA GLU A 87 0.22 4.69 15.47
C GLU A 87 0.72 4.85 16.91
N ALA A 88 0.37 3.92 17.80
CA ALA A 88 0.89 3.87 19.17
C ALA A 88 2.43 3.70 19.20
N ALA A 89 2.96 2.93 18.25
CA ALA A 89 4.37 2.68 18.01
C ALA A 89 5.11 3.87 17.38
N GLY A 90 4.39 4.92 16.97
CA GLY A 90 4.98 6.19 16.53
C GLY A 90 4.98 6.45 15.03
N ALA A 91 4.37 5.58 14.22
CA ALA A 91 4.15 5.88 12.81
C ALA A 91 3.14 7.03 12.68
N ARG A 92 3.54 8.11 12.01
CA ARG A 92 2.67 9.26 11.71
C ARG A 92 2.03 9.15 10.33
N GLY A 93 2.54 8.29 9.46
CA GLY A 93 1.97 8.08 8.15
C GLY A 93 2.24 6.72 7.54
N LEU A 94 1.47 6.40 6.51
CA LEU A 94 1.45 5.13 5.79
C LEU A 94 1.73 5.38 4.30
N VAL A 95 2.76 4.73 3.74
CA VAL A 95 2.90 4.60 2.29
C VAL A 95 2.28 3.26 1.90
N LEU A 96 1.39 3.26 0.92
CA LEU A 96 0.71 2.06 0.43
C LEU A 96 1.22 1.68 -0.97
N PHE A 97 1.28 0.37 -1.24
CA PHE A 97 1.62 -0.22 -2.55
C PHE A 97 2.99 0.18 -3.11
N ASN A 98 4.04 0.07 -2.30
CA ASN A 98 5.39 0.15 -2.84
C ASN A 98 5.58 -0.91 -3.96
N ARG A 99 6.37 -0.63 -4.99
CA ARG A 99 6.48 -1.55 -6.13
C ARG A 99 7.60 -2.55 -5.88
N PHE A 100 7.28 -3.84 -5.90
CA PHE A 100 8.29 -4.89 -5.97
C PHE A 100 8.71 -5.07 -7.43
N TYR A 101 9.99 -4.81 -7.73
CA TYR A 101 10.52 -5.02 -9.08
C TYR A 101 10.84 -6.51 -9.26
N GLN A 102 10.03 -7.17 -10.08
CA GLN A 102 10.25 -8.55 -10.47
C GLN A 102 11.07 -8.59 -11.77
N PRO A 103 12.05 -9.51 -11.88
CA PRO A 103 12.72 -9.74 -13.15
C PRO A 103 11.73 -10.30 -14.16
N ASP A 104 11.76 -9.80 -15.39
CA ASP A 104 11.05 -10.39 -16.52
C ASP A 104 12.00 -11.29 -17.33
N ILE A 105 11.46 -12.14 -18.19
CA ILE A 105 12.25 -13.03 -19.04
C ILE A 105 12.52 -12.37 -20.39
N ASP A 106 13.77 -12.07 -20.67
CA ASP A 106 14.21 -11.70 -22.02
C ASP A 106 14.29 -12.98 -22.87
N LEU A 107 13.33 -13.13 -23.78
CA LEU A 107 13.25 -14.30 -24.68
C LEU A 107 14.27 -14.26 -25.83
N GLU A 108 14.83 -13.09 -26.14
CA GLU A 108 15.88 -12.96 -27.16
C GLU A 108 17.24 -13.37 -26.59
N GLN A 109 17.53 -12.97 -25.35
CA GLN A 109 18.79 -13.29 -24.67
C GLN A 109 18.73 -14.55 -23.80
N LEU A 110 17.54 -15.12 -23.60
CA LEU A 110 17.27 -16.22 -22.67
C LEU A 110 17.81 -15.93 -21.26
N ALA A 111 17.56 -14.71 -20.78
CA ALA A 111 18.08 -14.20 -19.52
C ALA A 111 16.98 -13.55 -18.67
N LEU A 112 17.23 -13.44 -17.37
CA LEU A 112 16.40 -12.63 -16.49
C LEU A 112 16.77 -11.15 -16.65
N SER A 113 15.84 -10.37 -17.17
CA SER A 113 15.95 -8.92 -17.24
C SER A 113 15.96 -8.32 -15.82
N ARG A 114 16.75 -7.26 -15.64
CA ARG A 114 16.84 -6.49 -14.38
C ARG A 114 16.40 -5.04 -14.58
N GLU A 115 15.57 -4.82 -15.59
CA GLU A 115 15.17 -3.48 -15.98
C GLU A 115 14.11 -2.91 -15.03
N VAL A 116 14.22 -1.60 -14.80
CA VAL A 116 13.22 -0.87 -14.02
C VAL A 116 12.01 -0.65 -14.92
N VAL A 117 10.98 -1.49 -14.76
CA VAL A 117 9.69 -1.23 -15.39
C VAL A 117 9.04 -0.01 -14.72
N LEU A 118 8.70 1.02 -15.48
CA LEU A 118 8.08 2.21 -14.92
C LEU A 118 6.59 2.01 -14.70
N SER A 119 6.05 2.60 -13.63
CA SER A 119 4.60 2.54 -13.37
C SER A 119 3.81 3.34 -14.39
N THR A 120 2.51 3.08 -14.49
CA THR A 120 1.56 3.89 -15.29
C THR A 120 0.33 4.26 -14.48
N SER A 121 -0.47 5.23 -14.95
CA SER A 121 -1.72 5.63 -14.28
C SER A 121 -2.73 4.48 -14.11
N ALA A 122 -2.59 3.40 -14.90
CA ALA A 122 -3.42 2.19 -14.78
C ALA A 122 -3.24 1.48 -13.43
N GLU A 123 -2.14 1.71 -12.71
CA GLU A 123 -1.87 1.13 -11.40
C GLU A 123 -2.51 1.91 -10.24
N LEU A 124 -3.01 3.12 -10.49
CA LEU A 124 -3.57 4.00 -9.47
C LEU A 124 -4.88 3.50 -8.82
N PRO A 125 -5.85 2.88 -9.54
CA PRO A 125 -7.16 2.56 -8.96
C PRO A 125 -7.12 1.72 -7.68
N LEU A 126 -6.22 0.74 -7.60
CA LEU A 126 -6.06 -0.08 -6.39
C LEU A 126 -5.63 0.76 -5.17
N ARG A 127 -4.76 1.76 -5.39
CA ARG A 127 -4.27 2.69 -4.37
C ARG A 127 -5.36 3.63 -3.89
N LEU A 128 -6.16 4.16 -4.82
CA LEU A 128 -7.32 5.01 -4.51
C LEU A 128 -8.33 4.27 -3.65
N HIS A 129 -8.65 3.03 -4.04
CA HIS A 129 -9.56 2.18 -3.29
C HIS A 129 -9.10 1.98 -1.84
N ALA A 130 -7.80 1.75 -1.66
CA ALA A 130 -7.25 1.54 -0.34
C ALA A 130 -7.31 2.78 0.54
N MET A 131 -6.90 3.92 0.00
CA MET A 131 -6.96 5.19 0.72
C MET A 131 -8.40 5.55 1.07
N ALA A 132 -9.33 5.37 0.14
CA ALA A 132 -10.74 5.65 0.36
C ALA A 132 -11.34 4.81 1.49
N ARG A 133 -10.87 3.56 1.64
CA ARG A 133 -11.30 2.68 2.74
C ARG A 133 -10.65 3.00 4.09
N LEU A 134 -9.40 3.43 4.10
CA LEU A 134 -8.65 3.71 5.33
C LEU A 134 -8.87 5.13 5.86
N TYR A 135 -9.34 6.05 5.01
CA TYR A 135 -9.63 7.42 5.41
C TYR A 135 -10.65 7.45 6.57
N ASN A 136 -10.34 8.20 7.62
CA ASN A 136 -11.09 8.24 8.89
C ASN A 136 -11.24 6.90 9.63
N ARG A 137 -10.54 5.85 9.21
CA ARG A 137 -10.40 4.61 9.99
C ARG A 137 -9.10 4.61 10.78
N THR A 138 -8.05 5.28 10.29
CA THR A 138 -6.78 5.47 11.01
C THR A 138 -6.50 6.94 11.31
N GLY A 139 -5.75 7.25 12.37
CA GLY A 139 -5.25 8.60 12.65
C GLY A 139 -4.02 9.01 11.83
N MET A 140 -3.50 8.10 11.00
CA MET A 140 -2.26 8.27 10.25
C MET A 140 -2.46 9.03 8.93
N ASP A 141 -1.48 9.86 8.55
CA ASP A 141 -1.43 10.48 7.23
C ASP A 141 -1.10 9.45 6.14
N MET A 142 -1.78 9.50 5.00
CA MET A 142 -1.54 8.55 3.90
C MET A 142 -0.74 9.19 2.77
N ALA A 143 0.22 8.44 2.22
CA ALA A 143 0.99 8.84 1.05
C ALA A 143 0.68 7.92 -0.13
N ALA A 144 0.23 8.51 -1.24
CA ALA A 144 0.00 7.80 -2.49
C ALA A 144 1.31 7.61 -3.24
N SER A 145 1.68 6.35 -3.52
CA SER A 145 2.94 6.01 -4.20
C SER A 145 2.67 5.05 -5.34
N GLY A 146 3.08 5.40 -6.55
CA GLY A 146 2.87 4.60 -7.77
C GLY A 146 1.60 4.99 -8.54
N GLY A 147 1.71 5.04 -9.86
CA GLY A 147 0.59 5.33 -10.76
C GLY A 147 0.13 6.79 -10.84
N VAL A 148 0.95 7.76 -10.41
CA VAL A 148 0.64 9.19 -10.58
C VAL A 148 1.50 9.83 -11.66
N HIS A 149 0.89 10.15 -12.80
CA HIS A 149 1.58 10.72 -13.98
C HIS A 149 1.01 12.07 -14.44
N THR A 150 -0.18 12.42 -13.95
CA THR A 150 -0.92 13.63 -14.31
C THR A 150 -1.47 14.33 -13.07
N GLY A 151 -1.85 15.61 -13.20
CA GLY A 151 -2.59 16.32 -12.14
C GLY A 151 -3.95 15.69 -11.80
N ASP A 152 -4.61 15.04 -12.77
CA ASP A 152 -5.83 14.27 -12.54
C ASP A 152 -5.59 13.07 -11.63
N ASP A 153 -4.48 12.38 -11.81
CA ASP A 153 -4.08 11.26 -10.95
C ASP A 153 -3.78 11.72 -9.52
N ALA A 154 -3.05 12.83 -9.39
CA ALA A 154 -2.79 13.43 -8.09
C ALA A 154 -4.10 13.90 -7.41
N ALA A 155 -5.02 14.50 -8.17
CA ALA A 155 -6.31 14.94 -7.64
C ALA A 155 -7.14 13.76 -7.14
N LYS A 156 -7.21 12.66 -7.90
CA LYS A 156 -7.88 11.42 -7.47
C LYS A 156 -7.30 10.92 -6.14
N ALA A 157 -5.97 10.89 -6.01
CA ALA A 157 -5.32 10.44 -4.77
C ALA A 157 -5.71 11.30 -3.55
N ILE A 158 -5.68 12.64 -3.68
CA ILE A 158 -6.11 13.56 -2.62
C ILE A 158 -7.61 13.35 -2.30
N LEU A 159 -8.47 13.32 -3.30
CA LEU A 159 -9.91 13.11 -3.14
C LEU A 159 -10.22 11.77 -2.46
N SER A 160 -9.42 10.72 -2.69
CA SER A 160 -9.54 9.43 -2.01
C SER A 160 -8.96 9.41 -0.59
N GLY A 161 -8.28 10.48 -0.13
CA GLY A 161 -7.83 10.61 1.26
C GLY A 161 -6.32 10.72 1.46
N ALA A 162 -5.51 10.75 0.40
CA ALA A 162 -4.08 10.95 0.53
C ALA A 162 -3.75 12.34 1.12
N THR A 163 -2.79 12.39 2.04
CA THR A 163 -2.17 13.63 2.52
C THR A 163 -1.04 14.06 1.59
N VAL A 164 -0.28 13.09 1.05
CA VAL A 164 0.88 13.33 0.19
C VAL A 164 0.81 12.45 -1.05
N VAL A 165 1.34 12.93 -2.17
CA VAL A 165 1.51 12.16 -3.40
C VAL A 165 2.98 12.07 -3.76
N GLN A 166 3.48 10.86 -3.98
CA GLN A 166 4.87 10.55 -4.32
C GLN A 166 5.00 10.33 -5.83
N LEU A 167 6.03 10.94 -6.42
CA LEU A 167 6.33 10.85 -7.83
C LEU A 167 7.69 10.18 -8.02
N VAL A 168 7.71 9.01 -8.64
CA VAL A 168 8.94 8.26 -8.94
C VAL A 168 9.08 8.07 -10.44
N SER A 169 8.23 7.24 -11.06
CA SER A 169 8.30 6.95 -12.50
C SER A 169 8.23 8.20 -13.37
N THR A 170 7.33 9.13 -13.03
CA THR A 170 7.17 10.42 -13.71
C THR A 170 8.44 11.28 -13.65
N VAL A 171 9.13 11.26 -12.51
CA VAL A 171 10.40 12.00 -12.33
C VAL A 171 11.54 11.30 -13.09
N LEU A 172 11.57 9.96 -13.10
CA LEU A 172 12.55 9.22 -13.89
C LEU A 172 12.38 9.48 -15.40
N GLN A 173 11.15 9.68 -15.88
CA GLN A 173 10.86 9.94 -17.29
C GLN A 173 11.07 11.40 -17.71
N HIS A 174 10.70 12.35 -16.85
CA HIS A 174 10.59 13.76 -17.23
C HIS A 174 11.49 14.69 -16.41
N GLY A 175 12.29 14.13 -15.50
CA GLY A 175 13.18 14.88 -14.62
C GLY A 175 12.44 15.65 -13.52
N PRO A 176 13.15 16.51 -12.77
CA PRO A 176 12.59 17.24 -11.63
C PRO A 176 11.52 18.27 -12.00
N ALA A 177 11.47 18.73 -13.26
CA ALA A 177 10.42 19.63 -13.74
C ALA A 177 9.01 19.02 -13.63
N ALA A 178 8.90 17.69 -13.51
CA ALA A 178 7.65 17.00 -13.24
C ALA A 178 6.97 17.48 -11.95
N PHE A 179 7.71 17.87 -10.91
CA PHE A 179 7.13 18.35 -9.65
C PHE A 179 6.32 19.62 -9.83
N GLU A 180 6.91 20.63 -10.49
CA GLU A 180 6.24 21.91 -10.75
C GLU A 180 5.04 21.73 -11.67
N ARG A 181 5.21 20.95 -12.74
CA ARG A 181 4.14 20.67 -13.69
C ARG A 181 2.95 19.97 -13.02
N LEU A 182 3.17 18.84 -12.34
CA LEU A 182 2.07 18.10 -11.70
C LEU A 182 1.46 18.89 -10.54
N GLY A 183 2.25 19.69 -9.82
CA GLY A 183 1.75 20.60 -8.79
C GLY A 183 0.76 21.61 -9.38
N GLY A 184 1.12 22.27 -10.48
CA GLY A 184 0.24 23.22 -11.18
C GLY A 184 -1.01 22.57 -11.78
N GLU A 185 -0.86 21.39 -12.41
CA GLU A 185 -1.98 20.62 -12.94
C GLU A 185 -2.96 20.20 -11.81
N LEU A 186 -2.46 19.73 -10.66
CA LEU A 186 -3.26 19.38 -9.49
C LEU A 186 -4.06 20.58 -8.96
N THR A 187 -3.39 21.71 -8.74
CA THR A 187 -4.04 22.93 -8.25
C THR A 187 -5.14 23.39 -9.20
N THR A 188 -4.84 23.42 -10.50
CA THR A 188 -5.82 23.78 -11.54
C THR A 188 -7.00 22.82 -11.53
N ARG A 189 -6.73 21.52 -11.39
CA ARG A 189 -7.77 20.49 -11.39
C ARG A 189 -8.71 20.62 -10.20
N LEU A 190 -8.18 20.74 -8.99
CA LEU A 190 -9.00 20.88 -7.79
C LEU A 190 -9.85 22.16 -7.82
N ALA A 191 -9.26 23.28 -8.26
CA ALA A 191 -9.99 24.54 -8.44
C ALA A 191 -11.13 24.41 -9.47
N SER A 192 -10.91 23.68 -10.58
CA SER A 192 -11.95 23.45 -11.60
C SER A 192 -13.14 22.64 -11.09
N ILE A 193 -12.93 21.80 -10.06
CA ILE A 193 -13.97 20.98 -9.43
C ILE A 193 -14.71 21.78 -8.32
N GLY A 194 -14.09 22.86 -7.83
CA GLY A 194 -14.67 23.76 -6.83
C GLY A 194 -13.94 23.78 -5.48
N TYR A 195 -12.82 23.05 -5.34
CA TYR A 195 -12.05 23.02 -4.09
C TYR A 195 -11.02 24.15 -4.03
N GLN A 196 -10.92 24.81 -2.88
CA GLN A 196 -10.00 25.93 -2.64
C GLN A 196 -8.72 25.51 -1.92
N SER A 197 -8.71 24.33 -1.30
CA SER A 197 -7.54 23.80 -0.60
C SER A 197 -7.46 22.27 -0.67
N LEU A 198 -6.25 21.72 -0.48
CA LEU A 198 -6.06 20.27 -0.34
C LEU A 198 -6.85 19.71 0.84
N GLN A 199 -6.96 20.48 1.93
CA GLN A 199 -7.64 20.05 3.15
C GLN A 199 -9.16 19.92 2.96
N GLU A 200 -9.74 20.79 2.14
CA GLU A 200 -11.16 20.70 1.73
C GLU A 200 -11.41 19.52 0.80
N ALA A 201 -10.51 19.27 -0.14
CA ALA A 201 -10.63 18.18 -1.11
C ALA A 201 -10.38 16.79 -0.48
N ARG A 202 -9.54 16.72 0.56
CA ARG A 202 -9.02 15.45 1.06
C ARG A 202 -10.14 14.53 1.54
N GLY A 203 -10.21 13.34 0.95
CA GLY A 203 -11.18 12.32 1.34
C GLY A 203 -12.63 12.61 0.92
N ALA A 204 -12.88 13.58 0.04
CA ALA A 204 -14.21 13.85 -0.50
C ALA A 204 -14.83 12.66 -1.26
N LEU A 205 -14.00 11.74 -1.76
CA LEU A 205 -14.40 10.48 -2.39
C LEU A 205 -13.96 9.26 -1.55
N SER A 206 -13.80 9.43 -0.24
CA SER A 206 -13.64 8.31 0.69
C SER A 206 -14.91 7.47 0.80
N LEU A 207 -14.81 6.30 1.44
CA LEU A 207 -15.95 5.39 1.60
C LEU A 207 -17.14 6.05 2.31
N ASP A 208 -16.88 6.94 3.26
CA ASP A 208 -17.92 7.63 4.04
C ASP A 208 -18.55 8.82 3.29
N ASN A 209 -17.85 9.39 2.30
CA ASN A 209 -18.24 10.65 1.65
C ASN A 209 -18.70 10.48 0.20
N VAL A 210 -18.41 9.34 -0.43
CA VAL A 210 -18.79 9.07 -1.82
C VAL A 210 -20.33 8.90 -1.94
N PRO A 211 -20.97 9.38 -3.03
CA PRO A 211 -22.43 9.27 -3.20
C PRO A 211 -22.96 7.83 -3.20
N ASP A 212 -22.18 6.87 -3.72
CA ASP A 212 -22.49 5.44 -3.70
C ASP A 212 -21.26 4.65 -3.21
N ALA A 213 -21.27 4.28 -1.93
CA ALA A 213 -20.22 3.47 -1.31
C ALA A 213 -20.05 2.10 -2.00
N GLY A 214 -21.10 1.59 -2.66
CA GLY A 214 -21.06 0.36 -3.46
C GLY A 214 -20.06 0.43 -4.61
N THR A 215 -19.67 1.63 -5.05
CA THR A 215 -18.63 1.85 -6.08
C THR A 215 -17.25 1.38 -5.60
N TRP A 216 -16.99 1.40 -4.29
CA TRP A 216 -15.75 0.87 -3.72
C TRP A 216 -15.84 -0.62 -3.41
N GLU A 217 -17.02 -1.24 -3.46
CA GLU A 217 -17.14 -2.65 -3.12
C GLU A 217 -16.63 -3.58 -4.23
N ARG A 218 -16.20 -4.79 -3.84
CA ARG A 218 -15.81 -5.84 -4.80
C ARG A 218 -16.93 -6.19 -5.78
N LEU A 219 -18.19 -5.96 -5.41
CA LEU A 219 -19.34 -6.13 -6.31
C LEU A 219 -19.30 -5.16 -7.51
N ASN A 220 -18.66 -3.99 -7.36
CA ASN A 220 -18.44 -3.06 -8.45
C ASN A 220 -17.59 -3.66 -9.58
N TYR A 221 -16.60 -4.50 -9.24
CA TYR A 221 -15.81 -5.22 -10.23
C TYR A 221 -16.70 -6.10 -11.14
N ALA A 222 -17.64 -6.85 -10.54
CA ALA A 222 -18.58 -7.66 -11.30
C ALA A 222 -19.49 -6.78 -12.18
N ARG A 223 -19.96 -5.63 -11.67
CA ARG A 223 -20.76 -4.68 -12.44
C ARG A 223 -19.99 -4.08 -13.62
N LEU A 224 -18.72 -3.73 -13.44
CA LEU A 224 -17.85 -3.20 -14.51
C LEU A 224 -17.64 -4.22 -15.62
N LEU A 225 -17.42 -5.49 -15.28
CA LEU A 225 -17.31 -6.56 -16.27
C LEU A 225 -18.63 -6.84 -16.99
N HIS A 226 -19.76 -6.85 -16.28
CA HIS A 226 -21.07 -7.00 -16.91
C HIS A 226 -21.45 -5.81 -17.80
N GLY A 227 -20.98 -4.61 -17.46
CA GLY A 227 -21.16 -3.40 -18.25
C GLY A 227 -20.11 -3.21 -19.36
N TRP A 228 -19.11 -4.10 -19.47
CA TRP A 228 -18.06 -3.96 -20.46
C TRP A 228 -18.64 -4.16 -21.86
N GLN A 229 -18.41 -3.16 -22.72
CA GLN A 229 -18.68 -3.24 -24.15
C GLN A 229 -17.34 -3.11 -24.86
N SER A 230 -17.07 -4.02 -25.80
CA SER A 230 -15.89 -3.87 -26.66
C SER A 230 -16.03 -2.58 -27.44
N SER A 231 -15.06 -1.68 -27.28
CA SER A 231 -14.90 -0.51 -28.14
C SER A 231 -14.81 -1.01 -29.58
N ARG A 232 -15.78 -0.65 -30.42
CA ARG A 232 -15.68 -0.80 -31.88
C ARG A 232 -15.01 0.44 -32.46
#